data_AF-Q4RD11-F1
#
_entry.id   AF-Q4RD11-F1
#
_cell.length_a   1.000
_cell.length_b   1.000
_cell.length_c   1.000
_cell.angle_alpha   90.00
_cell.angle_beta   90.00
_cell.angle_gamma   90.00
#
_symmetry.space_group_name_H-M   'P 1'
#
loop_
_entity.id
_entity.type
_entity.pdbx_description
1 polymer ?
#
loop_
_entity_poly.entity_id
_entity_poly.type
_entity_poly.pdbx_seq_one_letter_code
_entity_poly.pdbx_strand_id
1 'polypeptide(L)'
;PGVPAFTVRQPEDALAVLRDRASEAGCPLQLCPELEDYQAACGALRLGLAGQHQRPNASLALQLSHAWLQRRLGPGAGPPGAHLRPSLVTVKALADTEWPGRNQTLKHGALTYFLDGAHTMRSMQACVEWFLEAAAQHERNARWRPERERVCVCVCVCVCVCVCVWGPWLTASAVCFSGPVVRVLLFNATGERDAAAMLKLL
;
A
#
# COMPACT_ATOMS: atom_id res chain seq x y z
N PRO A 1 -27.93 -12.13 6.62
CA PRO A 1 -27.63 -13.53 7.00
C PRO A 1 -27.06 -14.34 5.82
N GLY A 2 -26.01 -15.14 6.05
CA GLY A 2 -25.45 -16.10 5.10
C GLY A 2 -24.45 -15.55 4.06
N VAL A 3 -24.15 -14.24 4.06
CA VAL A 3 -23.12 -13.65 3.18
C VAL A 3 -21.78 -13.69 3.90
N PRO A 4 -20.69 -14.24 3.31
CA PRO A 4 -19.41 -14.31 4.00
C PRO A 4 -18.79 -12.93 4.25
N ALA A 5 -18.21 -12.77 5.42
CA ALA A 5 -17.33 -11.67 5.79
C ALA A 5 -15.86 -12.13 5.69
N PHE A 6 -14.97 -11.22 5.33
CA PHE A 6 -13.55 -11.52 5.15
C PHE A 6 -12.71 -10.59 6.00
N THR A 7 -11.65 -11.13 6.61
CA THR A 7 -10.64 -10.35 7.32
C THR A 7 -9.26 -10.93 7.07
N VAL A 8 -8.23 -10.11 7.22
CA VAL A 8 -6.83 -10.53 7.27
C VAL A 8 -6.42 -10.82 8.72
N ARG A 9 -5.17 -11.21 8.97
CA ARG A 9 -4.68 -11.36 10.35
C ARG A 9 -4.87 -10.05 11.12
N GLN A 10 -5.44 -10.16 12.31
CA GLN A 10 -5.65 -9.07 13.26
C GLN A 10 -5.00 -9.46 14.59
N PRO A 11 -4.72 -8.48 15.48
CA PRO A 11 -4.58 -8.75 16.90
C PRO A 11 -5.74 -9.61 17.42
N GLU A 12 -5.47 -10.52 18.36
CA GLU A 12 -6.46 -11.51 18.82
C GLU A 12 -7.71 -10.88 19.46
N ASP A 13 -7.54 -9.76 20.16
CA ASP A 13 -8.63 -8.95 20.73
C ASP A 13 -9.54 -8.38 19.63
N ALA A 14 -8.96 -7.81 18.57
CA ALA A 14 -9.72 -7.32 17.42
C ALA A 14 -10.40 -8.47 16.65
N LEU A 15 -9.72 -9.61 16.49
CA LEU A 15 -10.27 -10.78 15.81
C LEU A 15 -11.45 -11.40 16.57
N ALA A 16 -11.38 -11.43 17.91
CA ALA A 16 -12.49 -11.89 18.76
C ALA A 16 -13.74 -11.03 18.52
N VAL A 17 -13.60 -9.70 18.51
CA VAL A 17 -14.70 -8.79 18.21
C VAL A 17 -15.29 -9.05 16.82
N LEU A 18 -14.45 -9.28 15.80
CA LEU A 18 -14.94 -9.61 14.46
C LEU A 18 -15.73 -10.93 14.43
N ARG A 19 -15.29 -11.96 15.17
CA ARG A 19 -16.00 -13.24 15.27
C ARG A 19 -17.36 -13.07 15.92
N ASP A 20 -17.43 -12.31 17.01
CA ASP A 20 -18.68 -12.02 17.73
C ASP A 20 -19.67 -11.28 16.83
N ARG A 21 -19.22 -10.21 16.16
CA ARG A 21 -20.06 -9.43 15.23
C ARG A 21 -20.53 -10.26 14.03
N ALA A 22 -19.70 -11.17 13.53
CA ALA A 22 -20.09 -12.06 12.45
C ALA A 22 -21.17 -13.06 12.90
N SER A 23 -21.04 -13.61 14.11
CA SER A 23 -22.04 -14.47 14.74
C SER A 23 -23.38 -13.76 14.92
N GLU A 24 -23.37 -12.54 15.48
CA GLU A 24 -24.57 -11.70 15.66
C GLU A 24 -25.27 -11.39 14.32
N ALA A 25 -24.51 -11.09 13.28
CA ALA A 25 -25.03 -10.80 11.94
C ALA A 25 -25.46 -12.07 11.16
N GLY A 26 -25.17 -13.26 11.69
CA GLY A 26 -25.38 -14.54 11.03
C GLY A 26 -24.60 -14.65 9.73
N CYS A 27 -23.36 -14.16 9.68
CA CYS A 27 -22.45 -14.32 8.54
C CYS A 27 -21.23 -15.18 8.91
N PRO A 28 -20.77 -16.07 8.01
CA PRO A 28 -19.51 -16.76 8.23
C PRO A 28 -18.34 -15.76 8.08
N LEU A 29 -17.46 -15.71 9.07
CA LEU A 29 -16.20 -14.96 8.98
C LEU A 29 -15.09 -15.86 8.46
N GLN A 30 -14.41 -15.42 7.40
CA GLN A 30 -13.30 -16.13 6.78
C GLN A 30 -12.01 -15.32 6.92
N LEU A 31 -10.95 -15.98 7.39
CA LEU A 31 -9.61 -15.42 7.40
C LEU A 31 -9.00 -15.59 6.01
N CYS A 32 -8.55 -14.50 5.40
CA CYS A 32 -7.85 -14.56 4.13
C CYS A 32 -6.48 -15.24 4.32
N PRO A 33 -6.08 -16.13 3.40
CA PRO A 33 -4.75 -16.73 3.43
C PRO A 33 -3.67 -15.68 3.16
N GLU A 34 -2.41 -15.99 3.41
CA GLU A 34 -1.32 -15.10 3.02
C GLU A 34 -1.19 -15.08 1.50
N LEU A 35 -0.58 -14.02 0.95
CA LEU A 35 -0.50 -13.85 -0.49
C LEU A 35 0.35 -14.94 -1.16
N GLU A 36 1.31 -15.49 -0.42
CA GLU A 36 2.20 -16.58 -0.82
C GLU A 36 1.48 -17.94 -0.88
N ASP A 37 0.38 -18.10 -0.13
CA ASP A 37 -0.36 -19.37 -0.07
C ASP A 37 -1.21 -19.60 -1.32
N TYR A 38 -1.40 -18.57 -2.16
CA TYR A 38 -2.12 -18.70 -3.42
C TYR A 38 -1.29 -19.43 -4.48
N GLN A 39 -1.81 -20.55 -4.95
CA GLN A 39 -1.28 -21.28 -6.11
C GLN A 39 -1.74 -20.60 -7.41
N ALA A 40 -1.05 -19.54 -7.82
CA ALA A 40 -1.34 -18.85 -9.08
C ALA A 40 -0.78 -19.61 -10.30
N ALA A 41 -1.40 -19.41 -11.45
CA ALA A 41 -1.07 -20.15 -12.68
C ALA A 41 0.37 -19.95 -13.19
N CYS A 42 1.04 -18.86 -12.82
CA CYS A 42 2.36 -18.48 -13.35
C CYS A 42 3.42 -18.20 -12.27
N GLY A 43 3.30 -18.82 -11.09
CA GLY A 43 4.25 -18.67 -9.98
C GLY A 43 3.85 -17.61 -8.97
N ALA A 44 4.82 -16.99 -8.30
CA ALA A 44 4.56 -16.04 -7.21
C ALA A 44 3.77 -14.80 -7.69
N LEU A 45 2.78 -14.38 -6.90
CA LEU A 45 2.00 -13.18 -7.16
C LEU A 45 2.85 -11.92 -6.98
N ARG A 46 3.05 -11.18 -8.06
CA ARG A 46 3.66 -9.85 -8.04
C ARG A 46 2.57 -8.79 -7.91
N LEU A 47 2.78 -7.83 -7.02
CA LEU A 47 1.92 -6.66 -6.88
C LEU A 47 2.50 -5.46 -7.64
N GLY A 48 1.63 -4.65 -8.23
CA GLY A 48 1.97 -3.34 -8.77
C GLY A 48 2.20 -2.30 -7.67
N LEU A 49 1.54 -2.47 -6.53
CA LEU A 49 1.73 -1.63 -5.34
C LEU A 49 2.94 -2.10 -4.53
N ALA A 50 3.83 -1.17 -4.23
CA ALA A 50 5.00 -1.43 -3.38
C ALA A 50 4.63 -1.45 -1.89
N GLY A 51 5.50 -2.05 -1.07
CA GLY A 51 5.35 -2.14 0.38
C GLY A 51 4.71 -3.45 0.86
N GLN A 52 5.29 -4.05 1.90
CA GLN A 52 4.86 -5.34 2.45
C GLN A 52 3.43 -5.30 3.00
N HIS A 53 3.02 -4.15 3.53
CA HIS A 53 1.67 -3.93 4.05
C HIS A 53 0.57 -4.04 2.97
N GLN A 54 0.90 -4.00 1.68
CA GLN A 54 -0.06 -4.19 0.59
C GLN A 54 -0.41 -5.67 0.33
N ARG A 55 0.41 -6.61 0.80
CA ARG A 55 0.17 -8.06 0.64
C ARG A 55 -1.15 -8.53 1.25
N PRO A 56 -1.44 -8.22 2.54
CA PRO A 56 -2.75 -8.55 3.11
C PRO A 56 -3.90 -7.82 2.40
N ASN A 57 -3.70 -6.58 1.93
CA ASN A 57 -4.72 -5.85 1.16
C ASN A 57 -5.05 -6.57 -0.16
N ALA A 58 -4.01 -7.06 -0.87
CA ALA A 58 -4.18 -7.83 -2.09
C ALA A 58 -4.91 -9.16 -1.84
N SER A 59 -4.55 -9.89 -0.78
CA SER A 59 -5.24 -11.13 -0.42
C SER A 59 -6.72 -10.88 -0.08
N LEU A 60 -7.01 -9.83 0.68
CA LEU A 60 -8.39 -9.44 1.00
C LEU A 60 -9.18 -9.08 -0.28
N ALA A 61 -8.60 -8.29 -1.17
CA ALA A 61 -9.20 -7.93 -2.44
C ALA A 61 -9.48 -9.14 -3.34
N LEU A 62 -8.57 -10.11 -3.37
CA LEU A 62 -8.73 -11.38 -4.09
C LEU A 62 -9.95 -12.16 -3.59
N GLN A 63 -10.04 -12.38 -2.28
CA GLN A 63 -11.16 -13.14 -1.69
C GLN A 63 -12.49 -12.43 -1.90
N LEU A 64 -12.54 -11.11 -1.68
CA LEU A 64 -13.75 -10.31 -1.88
C LEU A 64 -14.21 -10.33 -3.34
N SER A 65 -13.29 -10.11 -4.28
CA SER A 65 -13.60 -10.10 -5.71
C SER A 65 -14.06 -11.48 -6.19
N HIS A 66 -13.42 -12.55 -5.71
CA HIS A 66 -13.82 -13.91 -6.02
C HIS A 66 -15.21 -14.25 -5.50
N ALA A 67 -15.49 -13.96 -4.22
CA ALA A 67 -16.79 -14.19 -3.62
C ALA A 67 -17.91 -13.41 -4.34
N TRP A 68 -17.63 -12.16 -4.73
CA TRP A 68 -18.57 -11.36 -5.50
C TRP A 68 -18.83 -11.94 -6.89
N LEU A 69 -17.77 -12.34 -7.62
CA LEU A 69 -17.88 -12.94 -8.95
C LEU A 69 -18.64 -14.26 -8.92
N GLN A 70 -18.37 -15.14 -7.95
CA GLN A 70 -19.12 -16.40 -7.77
C GLN A 70 -20.62 -16.14 -7.57
N ARG A 71 -20.96 -15.13 -6.77
CA ARG A 71 -22.36 -14.76 -6.52
C ARG A 71 -23.05 -14.19 -7.76
N ARG A 72 -22.32 -13.44 -8.60
CA ARG A 72 -22.87 -12.76 -9.78
C ARG A 72 -22.96 -13.65 -11.01
N LEU A 73 -21.96 -14.49 -11.24
CA LEU A 73 -21.82 -15.31 -12.45
C LEU A 73 -22.36 -16.73 -12.26
N GLY A 74 -22.79 -17.09 -11.05
CA GLY A 74 -23.29 -18.42 -10.70
C GLY A 74 -22.17 -19.44 -10.43
N PRO A 75 -22.53 -20.68 -10.02
CA PRO A 75 -21.59 -21.73 -9.63
C PRO A 75 -20.67 -22.27 -10.74
N GLY A 76 -20.65 -21.67 -11.93
CA GLY A 76 -19.70 -22.00 -13.02
C GLY A 76 -18.26 -21.53 -12.78
N ALA A 77 -18.00 -20.80 -11.70
CA ALA A 77 -16.68 -20.26 -11.36
C ALA A 77 -15.84 -21.15 -10.41
N GLY A 78 -16.21 -22.42 -10.24
CA GLY A 78 -15.46 -23.42 -9.47
C GLY A 78 -16.26 -24.02 -8.30
N PRO A 79 -15.82 -25.16 -7.74
CA PRO A 79 -16.55 -25.85 -6.68
C PRO A 79 -16.74 -24.96 -5.44
N PRO A 80 -17.88 -25.06 -4.73
CA PRO A 80 -18.05 -24.45 -3.42
C PRO A 80 -16.95 -24.96 -2.47
N GLY A 81 -16.14 -24.05 -1.92
CA GLY A 81 -15.05 -24.40 -1.01
C GLY A 81 -13.70 -24.72 -1.67
N ALA A 82 -13.58 -24.62 -3.00
CA ALA A 82 -12.26 -24.68 -3.65
C ALA A 82 -11.44 -23.44 -3.31
N HIS A 83 -10.21 -23.63 -2.85
CA HIS A 83 -9.26 -22.53 -2.64
C HIS A 83 -9.14 -21.70 -3.93
N LEU A 84 -9.33 -20.38 -3.80
CA LEU A 84 -9.17 -19.44 -4.90
C LEU A 84 -7.81 -19.63 -5.58
N ARG A 85 -7.83 -19.96 -6.87
CA ARG A 85 -6.64 -19.97 -7.73
C ARG A 85 -6.67 -18.75 -8.65
N PRO A 86 -5.78 -17.75 -8.45
CA PRO A 86 -5.72 -16.57 -9.29
C PRO A 86 -5.49 -16.95 -10.76
N SER A 87 -6.42 -16.53 -11.62
CA SER A 87 -6.30 -16.68 -13.09
C SER A 87 -5.20 -15.77 -13.64
N LEU A 88 -4.75 -15.99 -14.88
CA LEU A 88 -3.79 -15.09 -15.54
C LEU A 88 -4.28 -13.62 -15.60
N VAL A 89 -5.59 -13.42 -15.79
CA VAL A 89 -6.20 -12.08 -15.77
C VAL A 89 -6.07 -11.45 -14.38
N THR A 90 -6.33 -12.23 -13.34
CA THR A 90 -6.19 -11.79 -11.94
C THR A 90 -4.74 -11.48 -11.58
N VAL A 91 -3.79 -12.31 -12.00
CA VAL A 91 -2.36 -12.08 -11.76
C VAL A 91 -1.90 -10.80 -12.45
N LYS A 92 -2.29 -10.61 -13.72
CA LYS A 92 -1.99 -9.38 -14.46
C LYS A 92 -2.62 -8.16 -13.77
N ALA A 93 -3.87 -8.27 -13.32
CA ALA A 93 -4.55 -7.18 -12.63
C ALA A 93 -3.82 -6.78 -11.33
N LEU A 94 -3.37 -7.75 -10.53
CA LEU A 94 -2.56 -7.47 -9.33
C LEU A 94 -1.23 -6.79 -9.67
N ALA A 95 -0.54 -7.25 -10.72
CA ALA A 95 0.74 -6.70 -11.16
C ALA A 95 0.63 -5.29 -11.74
N ASP A 96 -0.48 -4.98 -12.41
CA ASP A 96 -0.74 -3.67 -13.05
C ASP A 96 -1.52 -2.72 -12.13
N THR A 97 -1.84 -3.13 -10.90
CA THR A 97 -2.56 -2.28 -9.95
C THR A 97 -1.74 -1.03 -9.62
N GLU A 98 -2.34 0.14 -9.85
CA GLU A 98 -1.81 1.43 -9.42
C GLU A 98 -2.79 2.10 -8.45
N TRP A 99 -2.25 2.78 -7.44
CA TRP A 99 -3.03 3.55 -6.49
C TRP A 99 -2.35 4.89 -6.23
N PRO A 100 -2.84 5.99 -6.84
CA PRO A 100 -2.29 7.32 -6.62
C PRO A 100 -2.22 7.67 -5.13
N GLY A 101 -1.05 8.15 -4.69
CA GLY A 101 -0.77 8.48 -3.30
C GLY A 101 -0.53 7.28 -2.37
N ARG A 102 -0.33 6.06 -2.88
CA ARG A 102 0.14 4.90 -2.11
C ARG A 102 1.42 4.36 -2.71
N ASN A 103 2.53 4.56 -2.01
CA ASN A 103 3.87 4.14 -2.43
C ASN A 103 4.15 4.48 -3.91
N GLN A 104 3.77 5.68 -4.33
CA GLN A 104 3.76 6.10 -5.72
C GLN A 104 5.07 6.80 -6.07
N THR A 105 5.76 6.33 -7.11
CA THR A 105 6.95 7.00 -7.66
C THR A 105 6.61 7.72 -8.95
N LEU A 106 6.82 9.04 -8.99
CA LEU A 106 6.61 9.87 -10.20
C LEU A 106 7.94 10.45 -10.68
N LYS A 107 8.14 10.49 -11.99
CA LYS A 107 9.30 11.16 -12.60
C LYS A 107 8.84 12.40 -13.36
N HIS A 108 9.55 13.51 -13.17
CA HIS A 108 9.33 14.75 -13.90
C HIS A 108 10.68 15.38 -14.26
N GLY A 109 11.11 15.17 -15.51
CA GLY A 109 12.45 15.57 -15.94
C GLY A 109 13.53 14.91 -15.09
N ALA A 110 14.38 15.72 -14.47
CA ALA A 110 15.46 15.27 -13.59
C ALA A 110 15.01 14.96 -12.14
N LEU A 111 13.72 15.14 -11.82
CA LEU A 111 13.15 14.96 -10.48
C LEU A 111 12.39 13.64 -10.38
N THR A 112 12.55 12.95 -9.25
CA THR A 112 11.80 11.74 -8.91
C THR A 112 11.12 11.90 -7.56
N TYR A 113 9.80 12.00 -7.57
CA TYR A 113 8.95 12.13 -6.38
C TYR A 113 8.54 10.76 -5.84
N PHE A 114 8.49 10.62 -4.52
CA PHE A 114 8.06 9.42 -3.80
C PHE A 114 6.89 9.75 -2.87
N LEU A 115 5.66 9.60 -3.36
CA LEU A 115 4.43 10.06 -2.71
C LEU A 115 3.75 8.94 -1.91
N ASP A 116 3.38 9.22 -0.67
CA ASP A 116 2.55 8.32 0.14
C ASP A 116 1.68 9.08 1.16
N GLY A 117 0.38 8.79 1.17
CA GLY A 117 -0.59 9.41 2.08
C GLY A 117 -0.72 8.74 3.46
N ALA A 118 0.36 8.15 4.00
CA ALA A 118 0.43 7.64 5.36
C ALA A 118 0.05 8.74 6.37
N HIS A 119 -0.66 8.38 7.43
CA HIS A 119 -1.13 9.34 8.45
C HIS A 119 -1.35 8.72 9.85
N THR A 120 -0.97 7.47 10.04
CA THR A 120 -0.84 6.81 11.35
C THR A 120 0.61 6.42 11.57
N MET A 121 1.05 6.26 12.83
CA MET A 121 2.43 5.88 13.15
C MET A 121 2.89 4.63 12.37
N ARG A 122 2.06 3.58 12.37
CA ARG A 122 2.33 2.33 11.65
C ARG A 122 2.45 2.55 10.14
N SER A 123 1.57 3.34 9.54
CA SER A 123 1.64 3.64 8.10
C SER A 123 2.85 4.50 7.74
N MET A 124 3.28 5.41 8.63
CA MET A 124 4.47 6.24 8.44
C MET A 124 5.73 5.37 8.47
N GLN A 125 5.84 4.43 9.40
CA GLN A 125 6.95 3.46 9.43
C GLN A 125 7.05 2.68 8.12
N ALA A 126 5.94 2.10 7.66
CA ALA A 126 5.89 1.38 6.39
C ALA A 126 6.22 2.26 5.18
N CYS A 127 5.83 3.54 5.21
CA CYS A 127 6.18 4.52 4.19
C CYS A 127 7.69 4.80 4.17
N VAL A 128 8.31 4.99 5.34
CA VAL A 128 9.75 5.24 5.44
C VAL A 128 10.55 4.03 4.96
N GLU A 129 10.18 2.82 5.38
CA GLU A 129 10.81 1.57 4.89
C GLU A 129 10.78 1.48 3.36
N TRP A 130 9.59 1.66 2.77
CA TRP A 130 9.44 1.69 1.31
C TRP A 130 10.30 2.78 0.66
N PHE A 131 10.29 3.99 1.24
CA PHE A 131 11.00 5.12 0.70
C PHE A 131 12.51 4.86 0.67
N LEU A 132 13.10 4.36 1.76
CA LEU A 132 14.53 4.06 1.84
C LEU A 132 14.95 3.03 0.78
N GLU A 133 14.14 1.98 0.60
CA GLU A 133 14.39 0.95 -0.43
C GLU A 133 14.28 1.52 -1.85
N ALA A 134 13.19 2.23 -2.14
CA ALA A 134 12.90 2.75 -3.47
C ALA A 134 13.90 3.83 -3.90
N ALA A 135 14.30 4.72 -2.98
CA ALA A 135 15.31 5.74 -3.22
C ALA A 135 16.68 5.12 -3.49
N ALA A 136 17.11 4.15 -2.67
CA ALA A 136 18.37 3.46 -2.88
C ALA A 136 18.41 2.71 -4.22
N GLN A 137 17.29 2.10 -4.63
CA GLN A 137 17.17 1.47 -5.94
C GLN A 137 17.28 2.49 -7.08
N HIS A 138 16.63 3.64 -6.94
CA HIS A 138 16.70 4.71 -7.93
C HIS A 138 18.13 5.24 -8.09
N GLU A 139 18.85 5.46 -6.99
CA GLU A 139 20.25 5.91 -7.01
C GLU A 139 21.19 4.89 -7.65
N ARG A 140 20.98 3.58 -7.40
CA ARG A 140 21.73 2.53 -8.10
C ARG A 140 21.52 2.58 -9.60
N ASN A 141 20.28 2.83 -10.05
CA ASN A 141 19.96 2.90 -11.47
C ASN A 141 20.47 4.19 -12.13
N ALA A 142 20.58 5.29 -11.37
CA ALA A 142 21.07 6.58 -11.85
C ALA A 142 22.60 6.66 -11.99
N ARG A 143 23.36 5.83 -11.27
CA ARG A 143 24.84 5.79 -11.28
C ARG A 143 25.49 5.59 -12.66
N TRP A 144 24.70 5.25 -13.69
CA TRP A 144 25.16 5.03 -15.07
C TRP A 144 24.90 6.19 -16.04
N ARG A 145 24.30 7.32 -15.59
CA ARG A 145 24.06 8.50 -16.44
C ARG A 145 24.94 9.68 -15.99
N PRO A 146 25.76 10.31 -16.87
CA PRO A 146 26.67 11.40 -16.48
C PRO A 146 25.98 12.75 -16.26
N GLU A 147 24.66 12.84 -16.47
CA GLU A 147 23.91 14.09 -16.42
C GLU A 147 23.25 14.25 -15.05
N ARG A 148 23.31 15.46 -14.48
CA ARG A 148 22.95 15.78 -13.09
C ARG A 148 21.47 15.51 -12.76
N GLU A 149 21.10 14.26 -12.52
CA GLU A 149 19.78 13.89 -11.96
C GLU A 149 19.68 14.35 -10.50
N ARG A 150 18.59 15.04 -10.15
CA ARG A 150 18.31 15.60 -8.82
C ARG A 150 17.13 14.84 -8.22
N VAL A 151 17.37 13.89 -7.33
CA VAL A 151 16.29 13.05 -6.75
C VAL A 151 15.52 13.79 -5.65
N CYS A 152 14.49 14.56 -6.00
CA CYS A 152 13.60 15.19 -5.01
C CYS A 152 12.56 14.21 -4.45
N VAL A 153 12.86 13.67 -3.27
CA VAL A 153 11.90 12.93 -2.46
C VAL A 153 10.72 13.83 -2.04
N CYS A 154 9.51 13.29 -1.87
CA CYS A 154 8.37 14.07 -1.38
C CYS A 154 7.35 13.14 -0.71
N VAL A 155 7.49 12.89 0.58
CA VAL A 155 6.53 12.05 1.33
C VAL A 155 5.27 12.86 1.67
N CYS A 156 4.38 13.05 0.69
CA CYS A 156 3.17 13.84 0.90
C CYS A 156 2.14 13.12 1.79
N VAL A 157 2.23 13.35 3.10
CA VAL A 157 1.19 13.00 4.08
C VAL A 157 -0.10 13.77 3.73
N CYS A 158 -1.19 13.03 3.52
CA CYS A 158 -2.58 13.46 3.28
C CYS A 158 -2.97 13.84 1.83
N VAL A 159 -3.61 12.88 1.14
CA VAL A 159 -4.49 13.12 -0.04
C VAL A 159 -5.82 13.82 0.36
N CYS A 160 -6.07 14.07 1.64
CA CYS A 160 -7.34 14.65 2.09
C CYS A 160 -7.49 16.17 1.84
N VAL A 161 -6.53 16.83 1.18
CA VAL A 161 -6.58 18.29 0.93
C VAL A 161 -6.43 18.61 -0.57
N CYS A 162 -7.17 17.93 -1.43
CA CYS A 162 -7.36 18.42 -2.80
C CYS A 162 -8.49 19.47 -2.91
N VAL A 163 -9.09 19.96 -1.81
CA VAL A 163 -10.21 20.94 -1.86
C VAL A 163 -10.07 22.15 -0.91
N CYS A 164 -9.03 22.29 -0.10
CA CYS A 164 -8.89 23.49 0.76
C CYS A 164 -7.63 24.30 0.43
N VAL A 165 -7.78 25.12 -0.62
CA VAL A 165 -7.35 26.53 -0.75
C VAL A 165 -6.10 26.96 0.04
N TRP A 166 -5.03 27.27 -0.71
CA TRP A 166 -3.99 28.29 -0.47
C TRP A 166 -3.89 28.87 0.95
N GLY A 167 -2.91 28.39 1.73
CA GLY A 167 -2.50 28.94 3.04
C GLY A 167 -1.16 28.33 3.51
N PRO A 168 -0.46 28.92 4.50
CA PRO A 168 0.94 28.64 4.85
C PRO A 168 1.11 27.34 5.66
N TRP A 169 0.88 26.19 5.02
CA TRP A 169 0.80 24.87 5.69
C TRP A 169 1.98 23.92 5.37
N LEU A 170 3.17 24.42 5.04
CA LEU A 170 4.40 23.61 5.14
C LEU A 170 4.93 23.72 6.57
N THR A 171 4.66 22.72 7.41
CA THR A 171 5.01 22.76 8.84
C THR A 171 6.34 22.09 9.19
N ALA A 172 6.94 21.30 8.30
CA ALA A 172 8.31 20.80 8.48
C ALA A 172 8.93 20.32 7.16
N SER A 173 10.23 20.57 7.00
CA SER A 173 11.03 20.01 5.91
C SER A 173 12.40 19.58 6.43
N ALA A 174 12.91 18.44 5.94
CA ALA A 174 14.28 18.03 6.17
C ALA A 174 15.00 17.90 4.84
N VAL A 175 16.21 18.45 4.76
CA VAL A 175 17.05 18.39 3.55
C VAL A 175 18.34 17.66 3.93
N CYS A 176 18.63 16.58 3.23
CA CYS A 176 19.87 15.84 3.40
C CYS A 176 20.66 15.86 2.07
N PHE A 177 21.94 16.21 2.17
CA PHE A 177 22.86 16.23 1.04
C PHE A 177 23.75 14.99 1.08
N SER A 178 23.76 14.21 0.00
CA SER A 178 24.73 13.13 -0.20
C SER A 178 25.16 13.09 -1.67
N GLY A 179 26.31 13.68 -1.97
CA GLY A 179 26.81 13.80 -3.34
C GLY A 179 25.96 14.72 -4.23
N PRO A 180 25.74 14.41 -5.53
CA PRO A 180 24.94 15.24 -6.45
C PRO A 180 23.43 15.16 -6.18
N VAL A 181 23.00 14.35 -5.21
CA VAL A 181 21.60 14.08 -4.90
C VAL A 181 21.14 14.96 -3.73
N VAL A 182 20.07 15.72 -3.96
CA VAL A 182 19.39 16.51 -2.93
C VAL A 182 18.10 15.81 -2.55
N ARG A 183 18.02 15.27 -1.33
CA ARG A 183 16.79 14.66 -0.81
C ARG A 183 16.04 15.70 0.01
N VAL A 184 14.82 15.99 -0.39
CA VAL A 184 13.89 16.84 0.36
C VAL A 184 12.82 15.95 0.95
N LEU A 185 12.55 16.06 2.23
CA LEU A 185 11.39 15.41 2.82
C LEU A 185 10.38 16.48 3.19
N LEU A 186 9.19 16.36 2.65
CA LEU A 186 8.02 17.16 3.02
C LEU A 186 7.07 16.23 3.75
N PHE A 187 6.44 16.69 4.82
CA PHE A 187 5.31 16.00 5.43
C PHE A 187 4.36 17.01 6.05
N ASN A 188 3.07 16.70 6.00
CA ASN A 188 2.04 17.52 6.62
C ASN A 188 1.89 17.12 8.10
N ALA A 189 2.42 17.94 9.00
CA ALA A 189 2.16 17.84 10.43
C ALA A 189 1.06 18.85 10.81
N THR A 190 -0.21 18.49 10.61
CA THR A 190 -1.34 19.21 11.21
C THR A 190 -1.84 18.48 12.47
N GLY A 191 -2.19 19.19 13.54
CA GLY A 191 -2.60 18.60 14.83
C GLY A 191 -1.42 18.25 15.76
N GLU A 192 -1.63 17.38 16.75
CA GLU A 192 -0.64 16.98 17.77
C GLU A 192 0.44 15.99 17.25
N ARG A 193 0.87 16.14 16.00
CA ARG A 193 1.87 15.24 15.41
C ARG A 193 3.28 15.75 15.72
N ASP A 194 4.05 14.93 16.43
CA ASP A 194 5.46 15.23 16.73
C ASP A 194 6.33 15.06 15.49
N ALA A 195 6.55 16.18 14.79
CA ALA A 195 7.43 16.25 13.62
C ALA A 195 8.86 15.79 13.93
N ALA A 196 9.37 16.01 15.15
CA ALA A 196 10.71 15.58 15.52
C ALA A 196 10.78 14.04 15.70
N ALA A 197 9.74 13.43 16.26
CA ALA A 197 9.62 11.97 16.31
C ALA A 197 9.53 11.36 14.90
N MET A 198 8.80 12.00 13.99
CA MET A 198 8.70 11.55 12.60
C MET A 198 10.05 11.65 11.89
N LEU A 199 10.80 12.74 12.10
CA LEU A 199 12.16 12.89 11.55
C LEU A 199 13.14 11.83 12.06
N LYS A 200 12.97 11.33 13.29
CA LYS A 200 13.81 10.25 13.84
C LYS A 200 13.59 8.89 13.16
N LEU A 201 12.52 8.72 12.38
CA LEU A 201 12.26 7.47 11.66
C LEU A 201 13.06 7.38 10.35
N LEU A 202 13.58 8.52 9.84
CA LEU A 202 14.29 8.64 8.56
C LEU A 202 15.81 8.69 8.73
#